data_AF-A0AAV9T9C4-F1
#
_entry.id   AF-A0AAV9T9C4-F1
#
_cell.length_a   1.000
_cell.length_b   1.000
_cell.length_c   1.000
_cell.angle_alpha   90.00
_cell.angle_beta   90.00
_cell.angle_gamma   90.00
#
_symmetry.space_group_name_H-M   'P 1'
#
loop_
_entity.id
_entity.type
_entity.pdbx_description
1 polymer ?
#
loop_
_entity_poly.entity_id
_entity_poly.type
_entity_poly.pdbx_seq_one_letter_code
_entity_poly.pdbx_strand_id
1 'polypeptide(L)'
;MATAIPSIACIGIIGRNNNPLHIQIFPSHNPSTNTFAPIRTPLQFSLLLSSTLDIFELRHGGGGGNTASGNAAAAAGSSGTGLSGEVGLLHAVDERLAAYGWETNTGVKIVVVVDMRGRRVAGGGSAAAEAAAKGRGAVGLREQELRVVFRAVQSAYVRLLQNPFYEPDEHSPVSGRGGRVIKSKKFEGEVRRIGEAWTPGVTNL
;
A
#
# COMPACT_ATOMS: atom_id res chain seq x y z
N MET A 1 -24.88 -12.94 8.69
CA MET A 1 -24.10 -11.95 7.92
C MET A 1 -22.74 -12.55 7.61
N ALA A 2 -22.37 -12.72 6.34
CA ALA A 2 -21.07 -13.26 5.98
C ALA A 2 -19.97 -12.26 6.35
N THR A 3 -19.08 -12.64 7.26
CA THR A 3 -17.92 -11.85 7.67
C THR A 3 -16.89 -11.84 6.54
N ALA A 4 -16.80 -10.74 5.80
CA ALA A 4 -15.73 -10.52 4.85
C ALA A 4 -14.47 -10.07 5.60
N ILE A 5 -13.32 -10.69 5.31
CA ILE A 5 -12.04 -10.28 5.89
C ILE A 5 -11.37 -9.33 4.91
N PRO A 6 -10.97 -8.12 5.35
CA PRO A 6 -10.18 -7.22 4.53
C PRO A 6 -8.92 -7.90 3.98
N SER A 7 -8.64 -7.70 2.70
CA SER A 7 -7.46 -8.28 2.04
C SER A 7 -6.78 -7.25 1.15
N ILE A 8 -5.48 -7.40 0.93
CA ILE A 8 -4.74 -6.54 0.01
C ILE A 8 -5.22 -6.82 -1.42
N ALA A 9 -5.56 -5.76 -2.15
CA ALA A 9 -5.95 -5.81 -3.56
C ALA A 9 -4.79 -5.41 -4.48
N CYS A 10 -3.92 -4.50 -4.04
CA CYS A 10 -2.76 -4.07 -4.81
C CYS A 10 -1.65 -3.54 -3.88
N ILE A 11 -0.39 -3.82 -4.23
CA ILE A 11 0.79 -3.20 -3.64
C ILE A 11 1.54 -2.47 -4.77
N GLY A 12 1.68 -1.17 -4.65
CA GLY A 12 2.45 -0.32 -5.54
C GLY A 12 3.72 0.19 -4.86
N ILE A 13 4.83 0.18 -5.59
CA ILE A 13 6.09 0.76 -5.16
C ILE A 13 6.47 1.79 -6.22
N ILE A 14 6.68 3.03 -5.77
CA ILE A 14 6.93 4.18 -6.62
C ILE A 14 8.27 4.78 -6.21
N GLY A 15 9.12 5.04 -7.19
CA GLY A 15 10.45 5.59 -6.98
C GLY A 15 10.41 7.05 -6.51
N ARG A 16 11.58 7.57 -6.16
CA ARG A 16 11.75 8.98 -5.77
C ARG A 16 11.27 9.94 -6.85
N ASN A 17 11.50 9.58 -8.11
CA ASN A 17 11.15 10.41 -9.27
C ASN A 17 9.71 10.14 -9.76
N ASN A 18 8.82 9.69 -8.87
CA ASN A 18 7.40 9.41 -9.16
C ASN A 18 7.19 8.37 -10.27
N ASN A 19 8.18 7.52 -10.55
CA ASN A 19 8.09 6.45 -11.54
C ASN A 19 7.65 5.12 -10.89
N PRO A 20 6.75 4.34 -11.53
CA PRO A 20 6.32 3.06 -10.97
C PRO A 20 7.47 2.04 -11.03
N LEU A 21 7.91 1.56 -9.86
CA LEU A 21 8.96 0.55 -9.74
C LEU A 21 8.39 -0.87 -9.77
N HIS A 22 7.24 -1.08 -9.13
CA HIS A 22 6.57 -2.37 -9.09
C HIS A 22 5.09 -2.21 -8.76
N ILE A 23 4.21 -3.00 -9.40
CA ILE A 23 2.79 -3.06 -9.10
C ILE A 23 2.41 -4.54 -9.02
N GLN A 24 2.03 -5.01 -7.84
CA GLN A 24 1.53 -6.35 -7.62
C GLN A 24 0.04 -6.30 -7.32
N ILE A 25 -0.75 -6.94 -8.19
CA ILE A 25 -2.21 -7.02 -8.03
C ILE A 25 -2.56 -8.38 -7.44
N PHE A 26 -3.53 -8.37 -6.54
CA PHE A 26 -4.02 -9.57 -5.85
C PHE A 26 -5.49 -9.79 -6.21
N PRO A 27 -5.89 -11.02 -6.57
CA PRO A 27 -7.29 -11.34 -6.77
C PRO A 27 -8.08 -11.14 -5.48
N SER A 28 -9.26 -10.52 -5.58
CA SER A 28 -10.18 -10.43 -4.47
C SER A 28 -11.44 -11.24 -4.73
N HIS A 29 -12.15 -11.59 -3.67
CA HIS A 29 -13.38 -12.35 -3.77
C HIS A 29 -14.54 -11.46 -4.24
N ASN A 30 -15.31 -11.93 -5.22
CA ASN A 30 -16.55 -11.28 -5.63
C ASN A 30 -17.74 -12.04 -5.03
N PRO A 31 -18.51 -11.45 -4.10
CA PRO A 31 -19.61 -12.14 -3.44
C PRO A 31 -20.80 -12.43 -4.37
N SER A 32 -20.94 -11.71 -5.48
CA SER A 32 -22.06 -11.87 -6.42
C SER A 32 -21.84 -13.06 -7.36
N THR A 33 -20.60 -13.32 -7.76
CA THR A 33 -20.25 -14.40 -8.70
C THR A 33 -19.50 -15.55 -8.05
N ASN A 34 -19.14 -15.44 -6.77
CA ASN A 34 -18.37 -16.43 -6.01
C ASN A 34 -17.02 -16.81 -6.67
N THR A 35 -16.39 -15.85 -7.36
CA THR A 35 -15.11 -16.03 -8.05
C THR A 35 -14.03 -15.14 -7.45
N PHE A 36 -12.77 -15.51 -7.69
CA PHE A 36 -11.60 -14.69 -7.36
C PHE A 36 -11.11 -14.00 -8.62
N ALA A 37 -11.26 -12.69 -8.67
CA ALA A 37 -10.81 -11.88 -9.79
C ALA A 37 -10.26 -10.52 -9.28
N PRO A 38 -9.31 -9.90 -9.98
CA PRO A 38 -8.95 -8.52 -9.72
C PRO A 38 -10.18 -7.62 -9.79
N ILE A 39 -10.38 -6.79 -8.76
CA ILE A 39 -11.54 -5.88 -8.67
C ILE A 39 -11.49 -4.81 -9.76
N ARG A 40 -10.27 -4.42 -10.13
CA ARG A 40 -9.97 -3.41 -11.12
C ARG A 40 -8.94 -3.93 -12.10
N THR A 41 -8.92 -3.35 -13.29
CA THR A 41 -7.93 -3.68 -14.30
C THR A 41 -6.54 -3.16 -13.89
N PRO A 42 -5.44 -3.70 -14.44
CA PRO A 42 -4.11 -3.18 -14.14
C PRO A 42 -3.94 -1.69 -14.43
N LEU A 43 -4.55 -1.20 -15.51
CA LEU A 43 -4.54 0.22 -15.86
C LEU A 43 -5.27 1.08 -14.83
N GLN A 44 -6.42 0.62 -14.33
CA GLN A 44 -7.17 1.32 -13.29
C GLN A 44 -6.38 1.38 -11.97
N PHE A 45 -5.69 0.30 -11.59
CA PHE A 45 -4.78 0.34 -10.44
C PHE A 45 -3.60 1.28 -10.66
N SER A 46 -3.02 1.32 -11.87
CA SER A 46 -1.97 2.28 -12.20
C SER A 46 -2.45 3.73 -12.07
N LEU A 47 -3.66 4.03 -12.54
CA LEU A 47 -4.26 5.36 -12.41
C LEU A 47 -4.52 5.72 -10.94
N LEU A 48 -5.04 4.76 -10.16
CA LEU A 48 -5.28 4.91 -8.73
C LEU A 48 -3.96 5.22 -7.99
N LEU A 49 -2.91 4.43 -8.24
CA LEU A 49 -1.58 4.66 -7.67
C LEU A 49 -1.01 6.02 -8.08
N SER A 50 -1.18 6.42 -9.34
CA SER A 50 -0.76 7.75 -9.81
C SER A 50 -1.49 8.87 -9.06
N SER A 51 -2.81 8.75 -8.85
CA SER A 51 -3.60 9.74 -8.12
C SER A 51 -3.19 9.87 -6.65
N THR A 52 -2.59 8.82 -6.06
CA THR A 52 -2.07 8.95 -4.69
C THR A 52 -0.86 9.86 -4.57
N LEU A 53 -0.13 10.12 -5.66
CA LEU A 53 1.07 10.97 -5.65
C LEU A 53 0.77 12.42 -5.29
N ASP A 54 -0.35 12.96 -5.77
CA ASP A 54 -0.79 14.32 -5.42
C ASP A 54 -0.98 14.46 -3.90
N ILE A 55 -1.46 13.41 -3.24
CA ILE A 55 -1.64 13.37 -1.78
C ILE A 55 -0.30 13.29 -1.06
N PHE A 56 0.65 12.51 -1.59
CA PHE A 56 2.02 12.53 -1.07
C PHE A 56 2.62 13.93 -1.20
N GLU A 57 2.49 14.60 -2.35
CA GLU A 57 3.04 15.93 -2.58
C GLU A 57 2.40 16.99 -1.66
N LEU A 58 1.07 16.98 -1.51
CA LEU A 58 0.37 17.89 -0.60
C LEU A 58 0.82 17.72 0.86
N ARG A 59 1.02 16.47 1.30
CA ARG A 59 1.45 16.18 2.67
C ARG A 59 2.94 16.43 2.89
N HIS A 60 3.77 16.30 1.85
CA HIS A 60 5.19 16.66 1.90
C HIS A 60 5.40 18.18 1.90
N GLY A 61 4.64 18.92 1.08
CA GLY A 61 4.72 20.38 0.97
C GLY A 61 4.10 21.14 2.16
N GLY A 62 3.12 20.56 2.85
CA GLY A 62 2.46 21.18 4.00
C GLY A 62 3.28 21.22 5.30
N GLY A 63 4.43 20.55 5.37
CA GLY A 63 5.21 20.36 6.60
C GLY A 63 6.55 21.11 6.71
N GLY A 64 7.02 21.79 5.66
CA GLY A 64 8.29 22.53 5.73
C GLY A 64 8.77 23.10 4.40
N GLY A 65 8.51 24.38 4.17
CA GLY A 65 9.16 25.16 3.10
C GLY A 65 8.28 26.26 2.50
N ASN A 66 8.42 27.48 3.05
CA ASN A 66 8.10 28.80 2.45
C ASN A 66 7.11 28.86 1.27
N THR A 67 5.83 29.16 1.54
CA THR A 67 5.09 30.28 0.92
C THR A 67 3.78 30.53 1.68
N ALA A 68 3.52 31.80 1.99
CA ALA A 68 2.37 32.29 2.70
C ALA A 68 1.06 32.18 1.89
N SER A 69 -0.05 31.84 2.57
CA SER A 69 -1.43 32.32 2.35
C SER A 69 -2.48 31.20 2.53
N GLY A 70 -3.34 31.36 3.56
CA GLY A 70 -4.74 30.93 3.48
C GLY A 70 -5.12 29.55 4.03
N ASN A 71 -5.54 29.55 5.31
CA ASN A 71 -6.46 28.61 5.98
C ASN A 71 -6.89 27.32 5.25
N ALA A 72 -6.44 26.17 5.75
CA ALA A 72 -7.20 24.92 5.69
C ALA A 72 -7.04 24.16 7.01
N ALA A 73 -8.05 24.30 7.87
CA ALA A 73 -8.19 23.53 9.10
C ALA A 73 -8.67 22.09 8.78
N ALA A 74 -8.27 21.17 9.66
CA ALA A 74 -8.82 19.83 9.89
C ALA A 74 -8.33 18.66 9.01
N ALA A 75 -7.23 18.04 9.46
CA ALA A 75 -7.19 16.60 9.77
C ALA A 75 -5.90 16.28 10.56
N ALA A 76 -5.95 16.49 11.87
CA ALA A 76 -4.93 15.98 12.80
C ALA A 76 -5.02 14.45 12.84
N GLY A 77 -3.93 13.75 12.50
CA GLY A 77 -3.99 12.28 12.46
C GLY A 77 -2.73 11.48 12.13
N SER A 78 -1.51 12.00 12.28
CA SER A 78 -0.37 11.25 12.84
C SER A 78 0.87 12.15 12.85
N SER A 79 1.46 12.26 14.04
CA SER A 79 2.75 12.90 14.23
C SER A 79 3.83 11.95 13.68
N GLY A 80 4.48 12.40 12.61
CA GLY A 80 5.69 11.82 12.07
C GLY A 80 6.59 12.98 11.67
N THR A 81 7.23 13.60 12.67
CA THR A 81 8.36 14.51 12.47
C THR A 81 9.34 13.90 11.47
N GLY A 82 9.80 14.75 10.54
CA GLY A 82 10.50 14.40 9.32
C GLY A 82 11.50 13.27 9.42
N LEU A 83 11.51 12.48 8.34
CA LEU A 83 12.64 11.79 7.70
C LEU A 83 12.23 10.41 7.19
N SER A 84 11.15 9.77 7.64
CA SER A 84 10.50 8.62 6.97
C SER A 84 9.18 8.41 7.70
N GLY A 85 8.06 8.52 7.00
CA GLY A 85 6.77 8.74 7.64
C GLY A 85 5.66 7.84 7.14
N GLU A 86 4.88 7.34 8.08
CA GLU A 86 3.52 6.91 7.84
C GLU A 86 2.74 8.08 7.25
N VAL A 87 2.36 7.96 5.98
CA VAL A 87 1.43 8.92 5.38
C VAL A 87 0.00 8.55 5.75
N GLY A 88 -0.23 7.27 6.05
CA GLY A 88 -1.51 6.75 6.51
C GLY A 88 -2.52 6.61 5.40
N LEU A 89 -3.81 6.77 5.73
CA LEU A 89 -4.87 6.69 4.71
C LEU A 89 -4.68 7.82 3.69
N LEU A 90 -4.41 7.44 2.44
CA LEU A 90 -4.28 8.38 1.32
C LEU A 90 -5.66 8.68 0.77
N HIS A 91 -6.36 7.65 0.34
CA HIS A 91 -7.62 7.79 -0.38
C HIS A 91 -8.56 6.62 -0.11
N ALA A 92 -9.76 6.91 0.38
CA ALA A 92 -10.88 5.96 0.32
C ALA A 92 -11.46 6.04 -1.11
N VAL A 93 -11.01 5.13 -1.96
CA VAL A 93 -11.26 5.17 -3.42
C VAL A 93 -12.73 4.94 -3.72
N ASP A 94 -13.33 3.99 -3.03
CA ASP A 94 -14.76 3.69 -3.05
C ASP A 94 -15.13 3.00 -1.72
N GLU A 95 -16.38 2.57 -1.56
CA GLU A 95 -16.85 1.87 -0.36
C GLU A 95 -16.09 0.55 -0.07
N ARG A 96 -15.36 0.04 -1.05
CA ARG A 96 -14.69 -1.26 -1.02
C ARG A 96 -13.18 -1.12 -0.91
N LEU A 97 -12.56 -0.11 -1.51
CA LEU A 97 -11.13 0.06 -1.64
C LEU A 97 -10.63 1.26 -0.85
N ALA A 98 -9.60 1.04 -0.03
CA ALA A 98 -8.86 2.08 0.67
C ALA A 98 -7.37 1.98 0.35
N ALA A 99 -6.75 3.08 -0.03
CA ALA A 99 -5.33 3.19 -0.31
C ALA A 99 -4.59 3.81 0.88
N TYR A 100 -3.52 3.15 1.31
CA TYR A 100 -2.66 3.57 2.41
C TYR A 100 -1.25 3.78 1.89
N GLY A 101 -0.55 4.77 2.46
CA GLY A 101 0.75 5.22 2.00
C GLY A 101 1.82 5.21 3.07
N TRP A 102 3.03 4.87 2.64
CA TRP A 102 4.24 4.99 3.43
C TRP A 102 5.34 5.61 2.59
N GLU A 103 6.00 6.65 3.10
CA GLU A 103 7.17 7.23 2.44
C GLU A 103 8.44 6.93 3.22
N THR A 104 9.42 6.37 2.52
CA THR A 104 10.75 6.13 3.09
C THR A 104 11.59 7.41 3.11
N ASN A 105 12.63 7.45 3.95
CA ASN A 105 13.63 8.52 3.93
C ASN A 105 14.32 8.73 2.59
N THR A 106 14.36 7.70 1.76
CA THR A 106 14.93 7.78 0.41
C THR A 106 13.96 8.37 -0.62
N GLY A 107 12.73 8.73 -0.25
CA GLY A 107 11.69 9.23 -1.17
C GLY A 107 11.00 8.12 -1.98
N VAL A 108 11.30 6.85 -1.72
CA VAL A 108 10.52 5.73 -2.26
C VAL A 108 9.20 5.65 -1.52
N LYS A 109 8.11 5.61 -2.28
CA LYS A 109 6.73 5.61 -1.80
C LYS A 109 6.14 4.20 -1.96
N ILE A 110 5.61 3.65 -0.88
CA ILE A 110 4.95 2.34 -0.86
C ILE A 110 3.47 2.60 -0.64
N VAL A 111 2.64 2.06 -1.54
CA VAL A 111 1.19 2.22 -1.49
C VAL A 111 0.54 0.84 -1.41
N VAL A 112 -0.32 0.65 -0.43
CA VAL A 112 -1.08 -0.60 -0.23
C VAL A 112 -2.56 -0.28 -0.38
N VAL A 113 -3.21 -0.90 -1.35
CA VAL A 113 -4.65 -0.80 -1.57
C VAL A 113 -5.31 -2.03 -0.96
N VAL A 114 -6.21 -1.80 0.00
CA VAL A 114 -6.95 -2.83 0.72
C VAL A 114 -8.40 -2.86 0.25
N ASP A 115 -8.89 -4.06 -0.03
CA ASP A 115 -10.31 -4.34 -0.20
C ASP A 115 -10.95 -4.71 1.14
N MET A 116 -11.81 -3.83 1.65
CA MET A 116 -12.57 -3.97 2.89
C MET A 116 -13.60 -5.11 2.84
N ARG A 117 -14.03 -5.53 1.65
CA ARG A 117 -14.95 -6.66 1.44
C ARG A 117 -14.23 -7.96 1.08
N GLY A 118 -12.89 -7.98 1.23
CA GLY A 118 -11.91 -8.96 0.74
C GLY A 118 -12.29 -10.44 0.74
N ARG A 119 -11.48 -11.30 1.36
CA ARG A 119 -11.62 -12.76 1.25
C ARG A 119 -12.80 -13.25 2.11
N ARG A 120 -13.65 -14.14 1.57
CA ARG A 120 -14.57 -14.94 2.40
C ARG A 120 -13.82 -16.12 3.03
N VAL A 121 -14.02 -16.34 4.33
CA VAL A 121 -13.57 -17.53 5.02
C VAL A 121 -14.44 -18.71 4.59
N ALA A 122 -14.04 -19.40 3.53
CA ALA A 122 -14.50 -20.76 3.31
C ALA A 122 -13.68 -21.67 4.23
N GLY A 123 -14.15 -21.86 5.47
CA GLY A 123 -13.79 -23.02 6.32
C GLY A 123 -12.33 -23.22 6.72
N GLY A 124 -11.49 -22.17 6.79
CA GLY A 124 -10.08 -22.34 7.18
C GLY A 124 -9.37 -21.12 7.77
N GLY A 125 -10.10 -20.03 8.06
CA GLY A 125 -9.55 -18.87 8.75
C GLY A 125 -9.46 -19.15 10.25
N SER A 126 -8.40 -18.70 10.90
CA SER A 126 -8.32 -18.80 12.37
C SER A 126 -9.50 -18.07 13.00
N ALA A 127 -10.11 -18.67 14.03
CA ALA A 127 -11.21 -18.06 14.77
C ALA A 127 -10.87 -16.65 15.30
N ALA A 128 -9.57 -16.34 15.46
CA ALA A 128 -9.06 -15.02 15.81
C ALA A 128 -9.31 -13.95 14.73
N ALA A 129 -9.15 -14.29 13.44
CA ALA A 129 -9.40 -13.36 12.33
C ALA A 129 -10.90 -13.08 12.15
N GLU A 130 -11.75 -14.11 12.37
CA GLU A 130 -13.20 -13.96 12.39
C GLU A 130 -13.67 -13.10 13.57
N ALA A 131 -13.13 -13.33 14.78
CA ALA A 131 -13.43 -12.52 15.96
C ALA A 131 -12.98 -11.05 15.81
N ALA A 132 -11.81 -10.81 15.19
CA ALA A 132 -11.33 -9.48 14.87
C ALA A 132 -12.25 -8.75 13.88
N ALA A 133 -12.81 -9.45 12.88
CA ALA A 133 -13.76 -8.88 11.93
C ALA A 133 -15.15 -8.63 12.57
N LYS A 134 -15.59 -9.50 13.49
CA LYS A 134 -16.92 -9.45 14.13
C LYS A 134 -17.02 -8.37 15.23
N GLY A 135 -15.90 -8.04 15.89
CA GLY A 135 -15.82 -6.97 16.90
C GLY A 135 -15.56 -5.58 16.33
N ARG A 136 -15.31 -5.45 15.02
CA ARG A 136 -14.96 -4.20 14.35
C ARG A 136 -16.09 -3.77 13.43
N GLY A 137 -17.19 -3.31 14.02
CA GLY A 137 -18.27 -2.71 13.25
C GLY A 137 -17.75 -1.52 12.44
N ALA A 138 -17.88 -1.58 11.10
CA ALA A 138 -17.84 -0.51 10.08
C ALA A 138 -16.76 0.60 10.14
N VAL A 139 -15.89 0.62 11.15
CA VAL A 139 -14.93 1.68 11.41
C VAL A 139 -13.55 1.13 11.08
N GLY A 140 -13.15 1.39 9.84
CA GLY A 140 -11.79 1.43 9.29
C GLY A 140 -10.73 0.46 9.85
N LEU A 141 -10.10 -0.31 8.95
CA LEU A 141 -8.82 -0.96 9.23
C LEU A 141 -7.86 0.06 9.87
N ARG A 142 -7.33 -0.27 11.06
CA ARG A 142 -6.39 0.61 11.76
C ARG A 142 -5.08 0.64 10.97
N GLU A 143 -4.58 1.84 10.71
CA GLU A 143 -3.29 2.07 10.04
C GLU A 143 -2.14 1.24 10.65
N GLN A 144 -2.18 1.07 11.98
CA GLN A 144 -1.24 0.23 12.73
C GLN A 144 -1.13 -1.21 12.21
N GLU A 145 -2.20 -1.77 11.65
CA GLU A 145 -2.22 -3.15 11.13
C GLU A 145 -1.54 -3.29 9.77
N LEU A 146 -1.38 -2.18 9.05
CA LEU A 146 -0.65 -2.15 7.78
C LEU A 146 0.83 -1.84 7.96
N ARG A 147 1.25 -1.36 9.13
CA ARG A 147 2.67 -1.11 9.43
C ARG A 147 3.54 -2.35 9.21
N VAL A 148 3.03 -3.54 9.55
CA VAL A 148 3.75 -4.80 9.31
C VAL A 148 3.96 -5.06 7.82
N VAL A 149 2.95 -4.75 6.98
CA VAL A 149 3.03 -4.89 5.52
C VAL A 149 4.05 -3.90 4.96
N PHE A 150 3.96 -2.63 5.33
CA PHE A 150 4.91 -1.62 4.87
C PHE A 150 6.35 -1.96 5.25
N ARG A 151 6.59 -2.40 6.50
CA ARG A 151 7.91 -2.83 6.95
C ARG A 151 8.40 -4.08 6.22
N ALA A 152 7.53 -5.06 5.96
CA ALA A 152 7.89 -6.26 5.22
C ALA A 152 8.26 -5.94 3.77
N VAL A 153 7.47 -5.10 3.08
CA VAL A 153 7.74 -4.66 1.71
C VAL A 153 9.03 -3.82 1.66
N GLN A 154 9.22 -2.90 2.61
CA GLN A 154 10.45 -2.12 2.72
C GLN A 154 11.66 -3.02 2.95
N SER A 155 11.57 -4.02 3.82
CA SER A 155 12.62 -5.01 4.06
C SER A 155 12.96 -5.81 2.79
N ALA A 156 11.95 -6.25 2.04
CA ALA A 156 12.15 -6.91 0.75
C ALA A 156 12.85 -5.98 -0.27
N TYR A 157 12.51 -4.69 -0.29
CA TYR A 157 13.14 -3.70 -1.16
C TYR A 157 14.59 -3.43 -0.76
N VAL A 158 14.89 -3.31 0.54
CA VAL A 158 16.27 -3.16 1.04
C VAL A 158 17.12 -4.38 0.69
N ARG A 159 16.59 -5.60 0.81
CA ARG A 159 17.30 -6.82 0.38
C ARG A 159 17.58 -6.84 -1.12
N LEU A 160 16.71 -6.26 -1.94
CA LEU A 160 16.95 -6.10 -3.37
C LEU A 160 18.10 -5.10 -3.61
N LEU A 161 18.12 -3.97 -2.90
CA LEU A 161 19.20 -2.98 -2.98
C LEU A 161 20.55 -3.50 -2.49
N GLN A 162 20.54 -4.43 -1.53
CA GLN A 162 21.75 -5.09 -1.03
C GLN A 162 22.36 -6.09 -2.02
N ASN A 163 21.71 -6.35 -3.16
CA ASN A 163 22.28 -7.18 -4.21
C ASN A 163 23.36 -6.39 -4.97
N PRO A 164 24.63 -6.83 -5.00
CA PRO A 164 25.72 -6.11 -5.67
C PRO A 164 25.53 -5.97 -7.19
N PHE A 165 24.66 -6.77 -7.80
CA PHE A 165 24.33 -6.69 -9.22
C PHE A 165 23.05 -5.90 -9.52
N TYR A 166 22.43 -5.30 -8.49
CA TYR A 166 21.25 -4.47 -8.66
C TYR A 166 21.66 -3.00 -8.73
N GLU A 167 21.42 -2.38 -9.88
CA GLU A 167 21.71 -0.96 -10.09
C GLU A 167 20.45 -0.12 -9.85
N PRO A 168 20.37 0.64 -8.74
CA PRO A 168 19.20 1.47 -8.46
C PRO A 168 19.00 2.60 -9.47
N ASP A 169 20.08 3.06 -10.11
CA ASP A 169 20.06 4.18 -11.04
C ASP A 169 19.37 3.85 -12.37
N GLU A 170 19.32 2.58 -12.79
CA GLU A 170 18.52 2.14 -13.94
C GLU A 170 17.01 2.34 -13.70
N HIS A 171 16.61 2.31 -12.43
CA HIS A 171 15.23 2.34 -11.98
C HIS A 171 14.79 3.72 -11.51
N SER A 172 15.72 4.61 -11.15
CA SER A 172 15.42 6.00 -10.79
C SER A 172 16.46 6.94 -11.40
N PRO A 173 16.48 7.11 -12.74
CA PRO A 173 17.52 7.89 -13.41
C PRO A 173 17.51 9.33 -12.91
N VAL A 174 18.70 9.90 -12.71
CA VAL A 174 18.90 11.29 -12.23
C VAL A 174 18.26 12.31 -13.18
N SER A 175 18.05 11.95 -14.46
CA SER A 175 17.35 12.75 -15.47
C SER A 175 15.84 12.89 -15.22
N GLY A 176 15.27 12.18 -14.25
CA GLY A 176 13.87 12.34 -13.82
C GLY A 176 12.82 11.78 -14.79
N ARG A 177 13.21 11.18 -15.92
CA ARG A 177 12.28 10.58 -16.89
C ARG A 177 12.58 9.11 -17.13
N GLY A 178 11.59 8.25 -16.88
CA GLY A 178 11.57 6.86 -17.32
C GLY A 178 12.59 5.96 -16.61
N GLY A 179 12.23 5.49 -15.42
CA GLY A 179 12.93 4.38 -14.77
C GLY A 179 12.39 3.02 -15.23
N ARG A 180 13.26 2.01 -15.31
CA ARG A 180 12.81 0.63 -15.58
C ARG A 180 11.99 0.11 -14.40
N VAL A 181 11.09 -0.84 -14.67
CA VAL A 181 10.38 -1.60 -13.63
C VAL A 181 11.34 -2.65 -13.04
N ILE A 182 11.21 -2.94 -11.75
CA ILE A 182 11.96 -4.01 -11.07
C ILE A 182 11.56 -5.37 -11.68
N LYS A 183 12.53 -6.13 -12.21
CA LYS A 183 12.32 -7.45 -12.84
C LYS A 183 12.79 -8.64 -12.01
N SER A 184 13.12 -8.43 -10.73
CA SER A 184 13.61 -9.50 -9.86
C SER A 184 12.49 -10.45 -9.44
N LYS A 185 12.57 -11.72 -9.89
CA LYS A 185 11.61 -12.78 -9.51
C LYS A 185 11.57 -13.05 -8.01
N LYS A 186 12.73 -12.96 -7.34
CA LYS A 186 12.81 -13.12 -5.88
C LYS A 186 12.03 -12.01 -5.18
N PHE A 187 12.19 -10.78 -5.63
CA PHE A 187 11.47 -9.63 -5.09
C PHE A 187 9.97 -9.73 -5.34
N GLU A 188 9.55 -10.04 -6.57
CA GLU A 188 8.14 -10.25 -6.90
C GLU A 188 7.52 -11.37 -6.06
N GLY A 189 8.22 -12.49 -5.87
CA GLY A 189 7.78 -13.59 -5.02
C GLY A 189 7.59 -13.19 -3.55
N GLU A 190 8.50 -12.39 -3.00
CA GLU A 190 8.40 -11.87 -1.64
C GLU A 190 7.22 -10.89 -1.48
N VAL A 191 7.04 -9.93 -2.41
CA VAL A 191 5.91 -8.98 -2.38
C VAL A 191 4.58 -9.73 -2.50
N ARG A 192 4.51 -10.76 -3.36
CA ARG A 192 3.35 -11.63 -3.49
C ARG A 192 3.06 -12.39 -2.19
N ARG A 193 4.08 -13.02 -1.60
CA ARG A 193 3.96 -13.73 -0.32
C ARG A 193 3.43 -12.81 0.77
N ILE A 194 3.95 -11.58 0.88
CA ILE A 194 3.51 -10.57 1.86
C ILE A 194 2.03 -10.24 1.67
N GLY A 195 1.59 -9.99 0.44
CA GLY A 195 0.20 -9.63 0.16
C GLY A 195 -0.79 -10.79 0.36
N GLU A 196 -0.37 -12.02 0.08
CA GLU A 196 -1.18 -13.24 0.28
C GLU A 196 -1.27 -13.69 1.74
N ALA A 197 -0.18 -13.50 2.51
CA ALA A 197 -0.09 -13.92 3.90
C ALA A 197 -0.74 -12.92 4.88
N TRP A 198 -0.86 -11.65 4.51
CA TRP A 198 -1.45 -10.65 5.40
C TRP A 198 -2.97 -10.81 5.53
N THR A 199 -3.42 -10.82 6.77
CA THR A 199 -4.81 -10.63 7.18
C THR A 199 -4.83 -9.72 8.41
N PRO A 200 -5.94 -8.99 8.68
CA PRO A 200 -6.06 -8.18 9.89
C PRO A 200 -5.74 -9.01 11.15
N GLY A 201 -4.90 -8.45 12.03
CA GLY A 201 -4.41 -9.12 13.23
C GLY A 201 -3.06 -9.85 13.08
N VAL A 202 -2.52 -9.99 11.87
CA VAL A 202 -1.14 -10.47 11.68
C VAL A 202 -0.15 -9.42 12.18
N THR A 203 0.76 -9.80 13.07
CA THR A 203 1.75 -8.91 13.69
C THR A 203 3.16 -9.07 13.12
N ASN A 204 3.43 -10.12 12.33
CA ASN A 204 4.72 -10.41 11.70
C ASN A 204 4.55 -11.12 10.34
N LEU A 205 5.40 -10.81 9.35
CA LEU A 205 5.34 -11.29 7.96
C LEU A 205 6.72 -11.70 7.42
#